data_AF-H2YIC9-F1
#
_entry.id   AF-H2YIC9-F1
#
_cell.length_a   1.000
_cell.length_b   1.000
_cell.length_c   1.000
_cell.angle_alpha   90.00
_cell.angle_beta   90.00
_cell.angle_gamma   90.00
#
_symmetry.space_group_name_H-M   'P 1'
#
loop_
_entity.id
_entity.type
_entity.pdbx_description
1 polymer ?
#
loop_
_entity_poly.entity_id
_entity_poly.type
_entity_poly.pdbx_seq_one_letter_code
_entity_poly.pdbx_strand_id
1 'polypeptide(L)'
;MDNKKKNRYKNILPYDSTRVVLRKSAELSDYINANFIDGYSQLRKFIATQGPLTRTSEDFWRMVWEQESLIIVMLANVMEGGKAKCAKYWPEFGKSCTYGGYNVQTVNEENRGFYILRTIHLKEIFCITSHPTRKIQHFQYIRWPDHGVPLITSSLIRMHNKVNAEYGDLVKDKTFPIIVHCSAGAGRTGAYIGFDILRDEMQSLNQVNVYRAVLNMRNQRMDMVQNMKQYVLLHKLLSECHALGSTGFKPSE
;
A
#
# COMPACT_ATOMS: atom_id res chain seq x y z
N MET A 1 1.51 17.54 21.20
CA MET A 1 1.28 17.72 19.75
C MET A 1 -0.12 17.23 19.41
N ASP A 2 -0.89 18.02 18.66
CA ASP A 2 -2.26 17.66 18.27
C ASP A 2 -2.26 16.76 17.02
N ASN A 3 -2.42 15.45 17.21
CA ASN A 3 -2.48 14.45 16.14
C ASN A 3 -3.75 14.57 15.28
N LYS A 4 -4.77 15.33 15.69
CA LYS A 4 -6.02 15.48 14.93
C LYS A 4 -5.77 16.02 13.52
N LYS A 5 -4.80 16.92 13.36
CA LYS A 5 -4.42 17.51 12.06
C LYS A 5 -3.68 16.53 11.14
N LYS A 6 -3.20 15.40 11.66
CA LYS A 6 -2.54 14.34 10.88
C LYS A 6 -3.51 13.35 10.25
N ASN A 7 -4.80 13.43 10.60
CA ASN A 7 -5.84 12.54 10.10
C ASN A 7 -6.59 13.18 8.93
N ARG A 8 -6.63 12.49 7.79
CA ARG A 8 -7.42 12.94 6.62
C ARG A 8 -8.92 12.91 6.92
N TYR A 9 -9.37 11.90 7.66
CA TYR A 9 -10.76 11.72 8.05
C TYR A 9 -10.85 11.59 9.56
N LYS A 10 -11.75 12.35 10.19
CA LYS A 10 -11.93 12.37 11.65
C LYS A 10 -12.43 11.03 12.19
N ASN A 11 -13.12 10.25 11.37
CA ASN A 11 -13.75 8.99 11.72
C ASN A 11 -12.94 7.77 11.26
N ILE A 12 -11.74 7.94 10.70
CA ILE A 12 -10.87 6.82 10.31
C ILE A 12 -9.54 7.00 11.03
N LEU A 13 -9.43 6.39 12.20
CA LEU A 13 -8.30 6.49 13.12
C LEU A 13 -7.63 5.12 13.27
N PRO A 14 -6.30 5.07 13.45
CA PRO A 14 -5.63 3.81 13.70
C PRO A 14 -5.95 3.32 15.12
N TYR A 15 -6.10 2.01 15.31
CA TYR A 15 -6.12 1.43 16.65
C TYR A 15 -4.74 1.47 17.29
N ASP A 16 -4.66 1.79 18.57
CA ASP A 16 -3.38 1.90 19.27
C ASP A 16 -2.63 0.56 19.36
N SER A 17 -3.34 -0.56 19.44
CA SER A 17 -2.75 -1.91 19.57
C SER A 17 -1.94 -2.36 18.35
N THR A 18 -2.25 -1.83 17.18
CA THR A 18 -1.66 -2.26 15.89
C THR A 18 -1.10 -1.09 15.08
N ARG A 19 -1.14 0.14 15.60
CA ARG A 19 -0.65 1.31 14.86
C ARG A 19 0.84 1.20 14.59
N VAL A 20 1.27 1.77 13.48
CA VAL A 20 2.69 2.01 13.26
C VAL A 20 3.14 3.14 14.17
N VAL A 21 4.19 2.89 14.96
CA VAL A 21 4.78 3.86 15.88
C VAL A 21 6.08 4.36 15.26
N LEU A 22 6.14 5.65 14.94
CA LEU A 22 7.36 6.27 14.44
C LEU A 22 8.32 6.56 15.59
N ARG A 23 9.62 6.58 15.30
CA ARG A 23 10.63 6.95 16.31
C ARG A 23 10.39 8.39 16.75
N LYS A 24 10.17 8.57 18.06
CA LYS A 24 9.94 9.88 18.66
C LYS A 24 11.23 10.70 18.67
N SER A 25 11.14 11.99 18.32
CA SER A 25 12.21 12.96 18.53
C SER A 25 11.68 14.16 19.31
N ALA A 26 12.55 15.13 19.64
CA ALA A 26 12.13 16.37 20.31
C ALA A 26 11.10 17.15 19.48
N GLU A 27 11.19 17.08 18.15
CA GLU A 27 10.40 17.87 17.21
C GLU A 27 9.32 17.06 16.48
N LEU A 28 9.45 15.73 16.40
CA LEU A 28 8.55 14.86 15.66
C LEU A 28 7.79 13.90 16.57
N SER A 29 6.47 13.87 16.41
CA SER A 29 5.61 12.89 17.09
C SER A 29 5.90 11.46 16.63
N ASP A 30 5.52 10.48 17.45
CA ASP A 30 5.51 9.05 17.11
C ASP A 30 4.28 8.62 16.28
N TYR A 31 3.34 9.54 16.03
CA TYR A 31 2.07 9.23 15.39
C TYR A 31 2.12 9.33 13.86
N ILE A 32 1.58 8.30 13.21
CA ILE A 32 1.10 8.31 11.83
C ILE A 32 -0.20 7.51 11.74
N ASN A 33 -1.12 7.90 10.86
CA ASN A 33 -2.38 7.16 10.66
C ASN A 33 -2.14 5.93 9.77
N ALA A 34 -1.58 4.89 10.38
CA ALA A 34 -1.28 3.61 9.76
C ALA A 34 -1.38 2.47 10.77
N ASN A 35 -1.74 1.28 10.33
CA ASN A 35 -1.74 0.05 11.13
C ASN A 35 -1.00 -1.06 10.39
N PHE A 36 -0.32 -1.93 11.14
CA PHE A 36 0.10 -3.21 10.62
C PHE A 36 -1.11 -4.10 10.37
N ILE A 37 -1.09 -4.84 9.27
CA ILE A 37 -2.07 -5.86 8.93
C ILE A 37 -1.32 -7.16 8.62
N ASP A 38 -1.80 -8.27 9.16
CA ASP A 38 -1.19 -9.57 8.91
C ASP A 38 -1.54 -10.07 7.51
N GLY A 39 -0.61 -10.80 6.90
CA GLY A 39 -0.87 -11.62 5.72
C GLY A 39 -1.45 -12.99 6.11
N TYR A 40 -1.61 -13.87 5.14
CA TYR A 40 -2.08 -15.24 5.40
C TYR A 40 -1.12 -16.04 6.30
N SER A 41 0.17 -16.06 5.95
CA SER A 41 1.21 -16.82 6.66
C SER A 41 2.30 -15.95 7.29
N GLN A 42 2.21 -14.62 7.16
CA GLN A 42 3.21 -13.68 7.63
C GLN A 42 2.57 -12.59 8.48
N LEU A 43 2.94 -12.50 9.76
CA LEU A 43 2.55 -11.40 10.63
C LEU A 43 3.11 -10.08 10.10
N ARG A 44 2.31 -9.01 10.18
CA ARG A 44 2.67 -7.66 9.75
C ARG A 44 3.22 -7.60 8.30
N LYS A 45 2.72 -8.47 7.40
CA LYS A 45 3.06 -8.43 5.96
C LYS A 45 2.74 -7.08 5.33
N PHE A 46 1.77 -6.35 5.86
CA PHE A 46 1.32 -5.09 5.32
C PHE A 46 1.32 -3.96 6.35
N ILE A 47 1.44 -2.74 5.83
CA ILE A 47 1.02 -1.51 6.51
C ILE A 47 -0.13 -0.90 5.72
N ALA A 48 -1.32 -0.84 6.32
CA ALA A 48 -2.47 -0.11 5.79
C ALA A 48 -2.45 1.33 6.32
N THR A 49 -2.33 2.31 5.43
CA THR A 49 -2.20 3.73 5.80
C THR A 49 -3.12 4.63 4.98
N GLN A 50 -3.46 5.81 5.53
CA GLN A 50 -4.17 6.82 4.76
C GLN A 50 -3.31 7.37 3.62
N GLY A 51 -3.94 7.92 2.58
CA GLY A 51 -3.24 8.71 1.57
C GLY A 51 -2.61 9.94 2.22
N PRO A 52 -1.28 10.15 2.12
CA PRO A 52 -0.59 11.26 2.79
C PRO A 52 -1.27 12.60 2.55
N LEU A 53 -1.29 13.44 3.59
CA LEU A 53 -1.55 14.87 3.47
C LEU A 53 -0.23 15.56 3.14
N THR A 54 -0.28 16.76 2.55
CA THR A 54 0.95 17.55 2.31
C THR A 54 1.79 17.69 3.59
N ARG A 55 1.14 17.90 4.73
CA ARG A 55 1.76 18.03 6.05
C ARG A 55 2.23 16.71 6.70
N THR A 56 1.84 15.56 6.15
CA THR A 56 2.25 14.23 6.66
C THR A 56 3.10 13.48 5.65
N SER A 57 3.54 14.12 4.56
CA SER A 57 4.42 13.48 3.57
C SER A 57 5.78 13.14 4.16
N GLU A 58 6.32 13.99 5.04
CA GLU A 58 7.53 13.69 5.81
C GLU A 58 7.33 12.48 6.73
N ASP A 59 6.25 12.46 7.52
CA ASP A 59 5.92 11.32 8.39
C ASP A 59 5.78 10.02 7.57
N PHE A 60 5.20 10.09 6.37
CA PHE A 60 5.07 8.95 5.47
C PHE A 60 6.42 8.42 5.00
N TRP A 61 7.33 9.27 4.53
CA TRP A 61 8.66 8.83 4.12
C TRP A 61 9.52 8.35 5.29
N ARG A 62 9.34 8.96 6.47
CA ARG A 62 9.91 8.45 7.72
C ARG A 62 9.43 7.04 8.03
N MET A 63 8.12 6.77 7.88
CA MET A 63 7.57 5.42 8.02
C MET A 63 8.19 4.44 7.02
N VAL A 64 8.27 4.82 5.74
CA VAL A 64 8.89 3.97 4.69
C VAL A 64 10.34 3.62 5.07
N TRP A 65 11.09 4.60 5.58
CA TRP A 65 12.47 4.39 6.02
C TRP A 65 12.58 3.53 7.28
N GLU A 66 11.86 3.86 8.35
CA GLU A 66 11.95 3.15 9.62
C GLU A 66 11.46 1.71 9.53
N GLN A 67 10.48 1.44 8.65
CA GLN A 67 9.94 0.09 8.44
C GLN A 67 10.67 -0.70 7.36
N GLU A 68 11.71 -0.12 6.76
CA GLU A 68 12.49 -0.73 5.68
C GLU A 68 11.62 -1.22 4.51
N SER A 69 10.46 -0.61 4.32
CA SER A 69 9.51 -0.97 3.26
C SER A 69 10.08 -0.61 1.90
N LEU A 70 10.20 -1.61 1.02
CA LEU A 70 10.70 -1.42 -0.35
C LEU A 70 9.58 -1.36 -1.39
N ILE A 71 8.33 -1.64 -1.01
CA ILE A 71 7.18 -1.65 -1.92
C ILE A 71 6.06 -0.78 -1.36
N ILE A 72 5.52 0.08 -2.22
CA ILE A 72 4.35 0.90 -1.95
C ILE A 72 3.28 0.62 -3.01
N VAL A 73 2.06 0.31 -2.57
CA VAL A 73 0.88 0.12 -3.41
C VAL A 73 -0.12 1.26 -3.13
N MET A 74 -0.28 2.14 -4.12
CA MET A 74 -1.19 3.28 -4.12
C MET A 74 -2.45 2.95 -4.94
N LEU A 75 -3.60 2.93 -4.29
CA LEU A 75 -4.89 2.54 -4.89
C LEU A 75 -5.84 3.73 -5.06
N ALA A 76 -5.29 4.93 -5.21
CA ALA A 76 -6.06 6.15 -5.44
C ALA A 76 -5.35 7.07 -6.42
N ASN A 77 -6.13 7.91 -7.11
CA ASN A 77 -5.58 9.08 -7.78
C ASN A 77 -5.40 10.22 -6.77
N VAL A 78 -4.51 11.17 -7.08
CA VAL A 78 -4.31 12.36 -6.24
C VAL A 78 -5.62 13.16 -6.11
N MET A 79 -6.34 13.27 -7.23
CA MET A 79 -7.64 13.92 -7.35
C MET A 79 -8.65 12.95 -7.98
N GLU A 80 -9.87 12.91 -7.44
CA GLU A 80 -10.99 12.13 -7.99
C GLU A 80 -12.27 12.97 -7.85
N GLY A 81 -13.02 13.14 -8.95
CA GLY A 81 -14.26 13.94 -8.93
C GLY A 81 -14.08 15.36 -8.39
N GLY A 82 -12.94 16.00 -8.67
CA GLY A 82 -12.59 17.34 -8.17
C GLY A 82 -12.17 17.39 -6.69
N LYS A 83 -12.08 16.25 -6.00
CA LYS A 83 -11.70 16.18 -4.57
C LYS A 83 -10.31 15.58 -4.39
N ALA A 84 -9.51 16.18 -3.52
CA ALA A 84 -8.19 15.67 -3.16
C ALA A 84 -8.31 14.40 -2.30
N LYS A 85 -7.83 13.27 -2.83
CA LYS A 85 -7.84 11.96 -2.16
C LYS A 85 -6.49 11.61 -1.55
N CYS A 86 -5.39 12.10 -2.12
CA CYS A 86 -4.02 11.88 -1.67
C CYS A 86 -3.16 13.09 -2.06
N ALA A 87 -2.19 13.49 -1.25
CA ALA A 87 -1.17 14.42 -1.71
C ALA A 87 -0.23 13.69 -2.69
N LYS A 88 0.34 14.41 -3.65
CA LYS A 88 1.46 13.89 -4.45
C LYS A 88 2.72 13.95 -3.58
N TYR A 89 3.11 12.81 -3.01
CA TYR A 89 4.24 12.68 -2.08
C TYR A 89 5.53 12.18 -2.77
N TRP A 90 5.55 12.19 -4.10
CA TRP A 90 6.72 11.83 -4.91
C TRP A 90 6.97 12.91 -5.97
N PRO A 91 8.24 13.16 -6.37
CA PRO A 91 8.54 14.12 -7.43
C PRO A 91 8.22 13.56 -8.83
N GLU A 92 8.19 14.44 -9.83
CA GLU A 92 8.12 14.01 -11.23
C GLU A 92 9.33 13.14 -11.62
N PHE A 93 9.18 12.35 -12.67
CA PHE A 93 10.27 11.60 -13.27
C PHE A 93 11.49 12.50 -13.56
N GLY A 94 12.68 12.01 -13.18
CA GLY A 94 13.95 12.72 -13.31
C GLY A 94 14.22 13.78 -12.25
N LYS A 95 13.25 14.06 -11.35
CA LYS A 95 13.38 15.08 -10.30
C LYS A 95 13.53 14.45 -8.92
N SER A 96 14.08 15.25 -8.00
CA SER A 96 14.13 14.94 -6.57
C SER A 96 13.39 16.00 -5.76
N CYS A 97 12.91 15.61 -4.58
CA CYS A 97 12.31 16.49 -3.59
C CYS A 97 12.73 16.03 -2.19
N THR A 98 12.83 16.98 -1.27
CA THR A 98 13.17 16.70 0.13
C THR A 98 11.91 16.76 0.99
N TYR A 99 11.67 15.70 1.74
CA TYR A 99 10.58 15.58 2.70
C TYR A 99 11.18 15.40 4.09
N GLY A 100 11.39 16.50 4.81
CA GLY A 100 12.12 16.50 6.08
C GLY A 100 13.53 15.94 5.91
N GLY A 101 13.86 14.88 6.66
CA GLY A 101 15.15 14.20 6.61
C GLY A 101 15.42 13.32 5.39
N TYR A 102 14.50 13.24 4.43
CA TYR A 102 14.54 12.25 3.34
C TYR A 102 14.58 12.90 1.96
N ASN A 103 15.58 12.55 1.17
CA ASN A 103 15.63 12.84 -0.25
C ASN A 103 14.90 11.72 -1.00
N VAL A 104 13.95 12.12 -1.83
CA VAL A 104 13.11 11.21 -2.62
C VAL A 104 13.30 11.60 -4.08
N GLN A 105 13.73 10.67 -4.91
CA GLN A 105 13.97 10.89 -6.34
C GLN A 105 13.23 9.84 -7.17
N THR A 106 12.43 10.28 -8.13
CA THR A 106 11.79 9.37 -9.09
C THR A 106 12.73 9.13 -10.26
N VAL A 107 13.33 7.95 -10.32
CA VAL A 107 14.36 7.61 -11.33
C VAL A 107 13.84 6.78 -12.50
N ASN A 108 12.65 6.20 -12.38
CA ASN A 108 11.94 5.57 -13.49
C ASN A 108 10.42 5.76 -13.30
N GLU A 109 9.68 5.90 -14.39
CA GLU A 109 8.21 5.94 -14.42
C GLU A 109 7.69 5.26 -15.69
N GLU A 110 6.85 4.25 -15.51
CA GLU A 110 6.29 3.45 -16.60
C GLU A 110 4.77 3.37 -16.47
N ASN A 111 4.07 3.85 -17.49
CA ASN A 111 2.63 3.67 -17.59
C ASN A 111 2.32 2.30 -18.21
N ARG A 112 1.78 1.38 -17.41
CA ARG A 112 1.39 0.02 -17.82
C ARG A 112 -0.11 -0.07 -18.16
N GLY A 113 -0.75 1.06 -18.48
CA GLY A 113 -2.15 1.19 -18.90
C GLY A 113 -3.16 1.25 -17.73
N PHE A 114 -3.09 0.27 -16.81
CA PHE A 114 -3.97 0.18 -15.64
C PHE A 114 -3.33 0.66 -14.34
N TYR A 115 -2.01 0.61 -14.29
CA TYR A 115 -1.21 1.12 -13.19
C TYR A 115 0.06 1.80 -13.72
N ILE A 116 0.60 2.70 -12.91
CA ILE A 116 1.90 3.33 -13.14
C ILE A 116 2.89 2.69 -12.18
N LEU A 117 4.03 2.24 -12.69
CA LEU A 117 5.14 1.74 -11.88
C LEU A 117 6.23 2.81 -11.84
N ARG A 118 6.65 3.18 -10.63
CA ARG A 118 7.80 4.06 -10.42
C ARG A 118 8.88 3.34 -9.66
N THR A 119 10.12 3.62 -10.02
CA THR A 119 11.28 3.35 -9.15
C THR A 119 11.67 4.66 -8.49
N ILE A 120 11.67 4.65 -7.16
CA ILE A 120 12.01 5.79 -6.33
C ILE A 120 13.29 5.47 -5.55
N HIS A 121 14.27 6.36 -5.61
CA HIS A 121 15.43 6.32 -4.73
C HIS A 121 15.14 7.13 -3.47
N LEU A 122 15.30 6.48 -2.32
CA LEU A 122 15.10 7.07 -1.00
C LEU A 122 16.45 7.11 -0.26
N LYS A 123 16.84 8.29 0.21
CA LYS A 123 18.08 8.51 0.97
C LYS A 123 17.82 9.41 2.17
N GLU A 124 18.34 9.04 3.34
CA GLU A 124 18.35 9.89 4.52
C GLU A 124 19.50 10.92 4.42
N ILE A 125 19.21 12.20 4.64
CA ILE A 125 20.13 13.32 4.32
C ILE A 125 21.00 13.72 5.54
N PHE A 126 20.53 13.50 6.76
CA PHE A 126 21.17 14.03 7.98
C PHE A 126 21.92 12.99 8.81
N CYS A 127 22.17 11.80 8.25
CA CYS A 127 22.91 10.77 8.98
C CYS A 127 24.42 10.93 8.78
N ILE A 128 25.17 10.95 9.89
CA ILE A 128 26.65 10.98 9.90
C ILE A 128 27.21 9.71 9.24
N THR A 129 26.51 8.59 9.38
CA THR A 129 26.80 7.36 8.64
C THR A 129 26.05 7.37 7.31
N SER A 130 26.78 7.27 6.20
CA SER A 130 26.18 7.18 4.86
C SER A 130 25.37 5.88 4.75
N HIS A 131 24.05 5.95 4.95
CA HIS A 131 23.16 4.84 4.65
C HIS A 131 23.06 4.64 3.12
N PRO A 132 23.00 3.38 2.65
CA PRO A 132 22.83 3.10 1.23
C PRO A 132 21.46 3.63 0.75
N THR A 133 21.43 4.11 -0.49
CA THR A 133 20.19 4.48 -1.17
C THR A 133 19.28 3.27 -1.27
N ARG A 134 18.02 3.41 -0.84
CA ARG A 134 17.01 2.36 -0.95
C ARG A 134 16.20 2.54 -2.22
N LYS A 135 16.08 1.45 -2.98
CA LYS A 135 15.26 1.39 -4.19
C LYS A 135 13.84 0.97 -3.81
N ILE A 136 12.88 1.89 -3.93
CA ILE A 136 11.48 1.69 -3.62
C ILE A 136 10.70 1.46 -4.92
N GLN A 137 9.92 0.39 -4.99
CA GLN A 137 8.96 0.14 -6.06
C GLN A 137 7.59 0.71 -5.67
N HIS A 138 7.13 1.71 -6.42
CA HIS A 138 5.85 2.38 -6.19
C HIS A 138 4.86 2.02 -7.30
N PHE A 139 3.83 1.27 -6.94
CA PHE A 139 2.75 0.83 -7.82
C PHE A 139 1.53 1.71 -7.60
N GLN A 140 1.10 2.47 -8.60
CA GLN A 140 -0.11 3.27 -8.53
C GLN A 140 -1.18 2.69 -9.45
N TYR A 141 -2.23 2.07 -8.90
CA TYR A 141 -3.38 1.64 -9.69
C TYR A 141 -4.29 2.82 -10.02
N ILE A 142 -4.43 3.14 -11.31
CA ILE A 142 -5.08 4.38 -11.78
C ILE A 142 -6.51 4.15 -12.30
N ARG A 143 -6.97 2.90 -12.38
CA ARG A 143 -8.30 2.51 -12.93
C ARG A 143 -9.29 2.03 -11.86
N TRP A 144 -9.15 2.47 -10.61
CA TRP A 144 -10.15 2.24 -9.57
C TRP A 144 -11.07 3.46 -9.43
N PRO A 145 -12.37 3.38 -9.78
CA PRO A 145 -13.27 4.52 -9.72
C PRO A 145 -13.59 4.95 -8.28
N ASP A 146 -13.93 6.24 -8.08
CA ASP A 146 -14.35 6.79 -6.77
C ASP A 146 -15.60 6.09 -6.24
N HIS A 147 -16.60 5.91 -7.09
CA HIS A 147 -17.86 5.25 -6.76
C HIS A 147 -17.97 3.85 -7.38
N GLY A 148 -17.11 2.91 -6.95
CA GLY A 148 -17.25 1.52 -7.37
C GLY A 148 -16.02 0.65 -7.17
N VAL A 149 -15.89 -0.32 -8.06
CA VAL A 149 -14.81 -1.29 -8.14
C VAL A 149 -14.29 -1.33 -9.57
N PRO A 150 -13.06 -1.82 -9.81
CA PRO A 150 -12.54 -1.96 -11.17
C PRO A 150 -13.48 -2.82 -12.01
N LEU A 151 -13.81 -2.35 -13.22
CA LEU A 151 -14.61 -3.12 -14.18
C LEU A 151 -13.83 -4.31 -14.73
N ILE A 152 -12.55 -4.09 -15.01
CA ILE A 152 -11.61 -5.11 -15.46
C ILE A 152 -10.86 -5.58 -14.23
N THR A 153 -11.23 -6.74 -13.71
CA THR A 153 -10.65 -7.39 -12.53
C THR A 153 -9.26 -7.96 -12.81
N SER A 154 -9.07 -8.52 -14.02
CA SER A 154 -7.78 -9.05 -14.48
C SER A 154 -6.63 -8.05 -14.40
N SER A 155 -6.88 -6.75 -14.56
CA SER A 155 -5.82 -5.74 -14.44
C SER A 155 -5.36 -5.52 -13.00
N LEU A 156 -6.26 -5.65 -12.02
CA LEU A 156 -5.90 -5.61 -10.60
C LEU A 156 -5.12 -6.87 -10.23
N ILE A 157 -5.58 -8.05 -10.68
CA ILE A 157 -4.89 -9.34 -10.50
C ILE A 157 -3.47 -9.27 -11.10
N ARG A 158 -3.32 -8.71 -12.30
CA ARG A 158 -2.02 -8.55 -12.97
C ARG A 158 -1.05 -7.68 -12.17
N MET A 159 -1.51 -6.51 -11.69
CA MET A 159 -0.67 -5.65 -10.85
C MET A 159 -0.30 -6.37 -9.55
N HIS A 160 -1.26 -7.01 -8.89
CA HIS A 160 -1.05 -7.79 -7.68
C HIS A 160 -0.02 -8.90 -7.88
N ASN A 161 -0.10 -9.66 -8.98
CA ASN A 161 0.90 -10.68 -9.33
C ASN A 161 2.30 -10.08 -9.47
N LYS A 162 2.43 -8.91 -10.09
CA LYS A 162 3.73 -8.24 -10.23
C LYS A 162 4.25 -7.74 -8.88
N VAL A 163 3.39 -7.26 -7.99
CA VAL A 163 3.77 -6.87 -6.62
C VAL A 163 4.27 -8.09 -5.84
N ASN A 164 3.57 -9.23 -5.89
CA ASN A 164 3.98 -10.44 -5.17
C ASN A 164 5.27 -11.06 -5.73
N ALA A 165 5.46 -11.02 -7.06
CA ALA A 165 6.73 -11.42 -7.66
C ALA A 165 7.89 -10.52 -7.19
N GLU A 166 7.71 -9.20 -7.21
CA GLU A 166 8.72 -8.25 -6.73
C GLU A 166 9.02 -8.44 -5.23
N TYR A 167 7.98 -8.69 -4.42
CA TYR A 167 8.15 -8.97 -3.00
C TYR A 167 8.94 -10.27 -2.77
N GLY A 168 8.63 -11.34 -3.49
CA GLY A 168 9.36 -12.60 -3.42
C GLY A 168 10.84 -12.46 -3.80
N ASP A 169 11.15 -11.65 -4.81
CA ASP A 169 12.53 -11.40 -5.23
C ASP A 169 13.35 -10.61 -4.19
N LEU A 170 12.68 -9.76 -3.40
CA LEU A 170 13.30 -8.88 -2.41
C LEU A 170 13.40 -9.51 -1.02
N VAL A 171 12.47 -10.38 -0.64
CA VAL A 171 12.44 -11.08 0.65
C VAL A 171 13.31 -12.34 0.55
N LYS A 172 14.62 -12.15 0.45
CA LYS A 172 15.60 -13.25 0.53
C LYS A 172 15.89 -13.59 1.99
N ASP A 173 16.50 -12.65 2.71
CA ASP A 173 17.01 -12.89 4.07
C ASP A 173 16.20 -12.16 5.16
N LYS A 174 15.39 -11.16 4.79
CA LYS A 174 14.65 -10.32 5.73
C LYS A 174 13.30 -9.90 5.17
N THR A 175 12.25 -10.12 5.94
CA THR A 175 10.89 -9.65 5.63
C THR A 175 10.74 -8.18 5.96
N PHE A 176 9.95 -7.46 5.16
CA PHE A 176 9.54 -6.07 5.41
C PHE A 176 8.06 -5.91 5.05
N PRO A 177 7.33 -4.94 5.64
CA PRO A 177 5.94 -4.72 5.29
C PRO A 177 5.78 -4.04 3.92
N ILE A 178 4.81 -4.49 3.13
CA ILE A 178 4.33 -3.77 1.95
C ILE A 178 3.40 -2.65 2.42
N ILE A 179 3.70 -1.40 2.05
CA ILE A 179 2.82 -0.27 2.37
C ILE A 179 1.69 -0.22 1.35
N VAL A 180 0.44 -0.30 1.79
CA VAL A 180 -0.74 -0.22 0.93
C VAL A 180 -1.62 0.93 1.40
N HIS A 181 -1.97 1.83 0.48
CA HIS A 181 -2.81 2.97 0.81
C HIS A 181 -3.79 3.33 -0.30
N CYS A 182 -4.83 4.07 0.06
CA CYS A 182 -5.74 4.72 -0.86
C CYS A 182 -5.94 6.17 -0.41
N SER A 183 -7.18 6.58 -0.11
CA SER A 183 -7.45 7.86 0.55
C SER A 183 -7.53 7.71 2.07
N ALA A 184 -8.46 6.89 2.58
CA ALA A 184 -8.60 6.63 4.02
C ALA A 184 -7.71 5.48 4.53
N GLY A 185 -7.19 4.64 3.62
CA GLY A 185 -6.41 3.47 3.99
C GLY A 185 -7.24 2.29 4.51
N ALA A 186 -8.52 2.20 4.13
CA ALA A 186 -9.45 1.19 4.64
C ALA A 186 -10.20 0.46 3.51
N GLY A 187 -10.93 1.20 2.65
CA GLY A 187 -11.75 0.60 1.58
C GLY A 187 -10.96 -0.17 0.52
N ARG A 188 -10.40 0.55 -0.48
CA ARG A 188 -9.61 -0.09 -1.58
C ARG A 188 -8.39 -0.83 -1.05
N THR A 189 -7.72 -0.26 -0.04
CA THR A 189 -6.61 -0.87 0.69
C THR A 189 -7.00 -2.23 1.27
N GLY A 190 -8.10 -2.31 2.00
CA GLY A 190 -8.56 -3.58 2.57
C GLY A 190 -9.03 -4.57 1.52
N ALA A 191 -9.60 -4.11 0.40
CA ALA A 191 -9.94 -4.99 -0.71
C ALA A 191 -8.70 -5.59 -1.39
N TYR A 192 -7.62 -4.81 -1.55
CA TYR A 192 -6.35 -5.32 -2.09
C TYR A 192 -5.68 -6.31 -1.14
N ILE A 193 -5.54 -5.94 0.15
CA ILE A 193 -4.92 -6.82 1.15
C ILE A 193 -5.77 -8.08 1.38
N GLY A 194 -7.09 -7.94 1.44
CA GLY A 194 -8.00 -9.08 1.56
C GLY A 194 -7.88 -10.05 0.40
N PHE A 195 -7.73 -9.55 -0.83
CA PHE A 195 -7.50 -10.40 -2.00
C PHE A 195 -6.19 -11.17 -1.89
N ASP A 196 -5.09 -10.54 -1.45
CA ASP A 196 -3.81 -11.21 -1.23
C ASP A 196 -3.94 -12.36 -0.22
N ILE A 197 -4.49 -12.07 0.97
CA ILE A 197 -4.68 -13.05 2.05
C ILE A 197 -5.53 -14.23 1.57
N LEU A 198 -6.67 -13.94 0.94
CA LEU A 198 -7.62 -14.96 0.50
C LEU A 198 -7.07 -15.78 -0.66
N ARG A 199 -6.23 -15.20 -1.52
CA ARG A 199 -5.58 -15.94 -2.59
C ARG A 199 -4.55 -16.92 -2.04
N ASP A 200 -3.72 -16.49 -1.08
CA ASP A 200 -2.75 -17.37 -0.41
C ASP A 200 -3.47 -18.49 0.36
N GLU A 201 -4.61 -18.18 1.01
CA GLU A 201 -5.49 -19.18 1.66
C GLU A 201 -6.04 -20.18 0.64
N MET A 202 -6.58 -19.69 -0.48
CA MET A 202 -7.10 -20.53 -1.57
C MET A 202 -6.05 -21.48 -2.13
N GLN A 203 -4.83 -20.99 -2.34
CA GLN A 203 -3.71 -21.80 -2.84
C GLN A 203 -3.24 -22.85 -1.84
N SER A 204 -3.33 -22.54 -0.54
CA SER A 204 -2.85 -23.42 0.53
C SER A 204 -3.88 -24.49 0.93
N LEU A 205 -5.16 -24.14 0.98
CA LEU A 205 -6.22 -24.98 1.55
C LEU A 205 -7.29 -25.40 0.55
N ASN A 206 -7.27 -24.88 -0.69
CA ASN A 206 -8.35 -25.04 -1.67
C ASN A 206 -9.73 -24.60 -1.12
N GLN A 207 -9.73 -23.69 -0.16
CA GLN A 207 -10.91 -23.11 0.49
C GLN A 207 -10.61 -21.65 0.83
N VAL A 208 -11.66 -20.84 1.00
CA VAL A 208 -11.53 -19.43 1.37
C VAL A 208 -12.59 -19.04 2.39
N ASN A 209 -12.24 -18.17 3.33
CA ASN A 209 -13.20 -17.57 4.25
C ASN A 209 -13.14 -16.04 4.20
N VAL A 210 -13.86 -15.47 3.24
CA VAL A 210 -13.91 -14.02 3.00
C VAL A 210 -14.37 -13.25 4.24
N TYR A 211 -15.38 -13.75 4.95
CA TYR A 211 -15.91 -13.12 6.15
C TYR A 211 -14.83 -13.04 7.24
N ARG A 212 -14.17 -14.17 7.53
CA ARG A 212 -13.10 -14.26 8.54
C ARG A 212 -11.91 -13.37 8.17
N ALA A 213 -11.47 -13.36 6.92
CA ALA A 213 -10.36 -12.51 6.49
C ALA A 213 -10.69 -11.02 6.70
N VAL A 214 -11.89 -10.58 6.32
CA VAL A 214 -12.32 -9.19 6.54
C VAL A 214 -12.47 -8.86 8.03
N LEU A 215 -13.05 -9.77 8.82
CA LEU A 215 -13.18 -9.60 10.27
C LEU A 215 -11.81 -9.46 10.94
N ASN A 216 -10.85 -10.31 10.59
CA ASN A 216 -9.49 -10.27 11.13
C ASN A 216 -8.79 -8.96 10.78
N MET A 217 -8.87 -8.50 9.52
CA MET A 217 -8.34 -7.17 9.14
C MET A 217 -9.03 -6.05 9.92
N ARG A 218 -10.34 -6.14 10.15
CA ARG A 218 -11.11 -5.14 10.92
C ARG A 218 -10.77 -5.09 12.41
N ASN A 219 -10.19 -6.15 12.97
CA ASN A 219 -9.61 -6.15 14.32
C ASN A 219 -8.27 -5.41 14.37
N GLN A 220 -7.62 -5.21 13.23
CA GLN A 220 -6.30 -4.55 13.14
C GLN A 220 -6.39 -3.11 12.63
N ARG A 221 -7.39 -2.79 11.80
CA ARG A 221 -7.69 -1.42 11.37
C ARG A 221 -9.17 -1.28 11.07
N MET A 222 -9.76 -0.17 11.49
CA MET A 222 -11.18 0.07 11.26
C MET A 222 -11.54 0.14 9.77
N ASP A 223 -12.79 -0.23 9.45
CA ASP A 223 -13.40 -0.10 8.12
C ASP A 223 -12.70 -0.82 6.96
N MET A 224 -11.80 -1.78 7.24
CA MET A 224 -11.18 -2.59 6.20
C MET A 224 -12.26 -3.28 5.35
N VAL A 225 -12.19 -3.08 4.02
CA VAL A 225 -13.27 -3.38 3.06
C VAL A 225 -14.55 -2.62 3.45
N GLN A 226 -14.64 -1.37 3.02
CA GLN A 226 -15.56 -0.39 3.61
C GLN A 226 -17.00 -0.50 3.10
N ASN A 227 -17.22 -1.10 1.92
CA ASN A 227 -18.56 -1.21 1.35
C ASN A 227 -18.82 -2.56 0.67
N MET A 228 -20.10 -2.85 0.44
CA MET A 228 -20.57 -4.11 -0.15
C MET A 228 -19.97 -4.38 -1.53
N LYS A 229 -19.80 -3.36 -2.38
CA LYS A 229 -19.21 -3.57 -3.72
C LYS A 229 -17.77 -4.08 -3.62
N GLN A 230 -16.99 -3.58 -2.66
CA GLN A 230 -15.63 -4.06 -2.39
C GLN A 230 -15.62 -5.47 -1.79
N TYR A 231 -16.59 -5.81 -0.93
CA TYR A 231 -16.73 -7.16 -0.41
C TYR A 231 -17.05 -8.17 -1.53
N VAL A 232 -18.01 -7.84 -2.40
CA VAL A 232 -18.33 -8.65 -3.60
C VAL A 232 -17.14 -8.73 -4.56
N LEU A 233 -16.32 -7.68 -4.67
CA LEU A 233 -15.11 -7.71 -5.49
C LEU A 233 -14.13 -8.81 -5.04
N LEU A 234 -13.98 -9.05 -3.73
CA LEU A 234 -13.12 -10.14 -3.24
C LEU A 234 -13.56 -11.49 -3.80
N HIS A 235 -14.86 -11.78 -3.73
CA HIS A 235 -15.42 -13.01 -4.32
C HIS A 235 -15.17 -13.08 -5.83
N LYS A 236 -15.40 -11.99 -6.57
CA LYS A 236 -15.15 -11.95 -8.02
C LYS A 236 -13.69 -12.23 -8.38
N LEU A 237 -12.75 -11.60 -7.69
CA LEU A 237 -11.32 -11.79 -7.92
C LEU A 237 -10.90 -13.24 -7.66
N LEU A 238 -11.39 -13.84 -6.56
CA LEU A 238 -11.09 -15.24 -6.23
C LEU A 238 -11.69 -16.20 -7.24
N SER A 239 -12.96 -16.01 -7.63
CA SER A 239 -13.61 -16.82 -8.66
C SER A 239 -12.87 -16.74 -10.00
N GLU A 240 -12.43 -15.55 -10.41
CA GLU A 240 -11.64 -15.39 -11.64
C GLU A 240 -10.29 -16.10 -11.55
N CYS A 241 -9.56 -15.93 -10.44
CA CYS A 241 -8.30 -16.65 -10.22
C CYS A 241 -8.48 -18.16 -10.22
N HIS A 242 -9.55 -18.67 -9.61
CA HIS A 242 -9.85 -20.11 -9.57
C HIS A 242 -10.22 -20.63 -10.96
N ALA A 243 -11.06 -19.92 -11.70
CA ALA A 243 -11.56 -20.36 -13.00
C ALA A 243 -10.50 -20.25 -14.12
N LEU A 244 -9.67 -19.21 -14.11
CA LEU A 244 -8.73 -18.91 -15.20
C LEU A 244 -7.29 -19.31 -14.90
N GLY A 245 -6.91 -19.43 -13.63
CA GLY A 245 -5.52 -19.67 -13.24
C GLY A 245 -4.56 -18.57 -13.71
N SER A 246 -3.34 -18.95 -14.11
CA SER A 246 -2.35 -18.04 -14.69
C SER A 246 -2.33 -18.14 -16.21
N THR A 247 -2.84 -17.13 -16.89
CA THR A 247 -2.87 -17.02 -18.36
C THR A 247 -1.77 -16.13 -18.93
N GLY A 248 -0.87 -15.62 -18.09
CA GLY A 248 0.26 -14.79 -18.52
C GLY A 248 1.31 -15.62 -19.24
N PHE A 249 1.59 -15.28 -20.50
CA PHE A 249 2.63 -15.91 -21.30
C PHE A 249 3.90 -15.04 -21.32
N LYS A 250 5.07 -15.66 -21.09
CA LYS A 250 6.38 -15.07 -21.41
C LYS A 250 6.77 -15.59 -22.79
N PRO A 251 6.92 -14.74 -23.83
CA PRO A 251 7.49 -15.18 -25.09
C PRO A 251 8.86 -15.81 -24.83
N SER A 252 9.10 -17.00 -25.35
CA SER A 252 10.46 -17.54 -25.49
C SER A 252 11.25 -16.59 -26.38
N GLU A 253 12.45 -16.20 -25.93
CA GLU A 253 13.42 -15.44 -26.73
C GLU A 253 13.74 -16.13 -28.05
#